data_AF-A0A8J6Y411-F1
#
_entry.id   AF-A0A8J6Y411-F1
#
_cell.length_a   1.000
_cell.length_b   1.000
_cell.length_c   1.000
_cell.angle_alpha   90.00
_cell.angle_beta   90.00
_cell.angle_gamma   90.00
#
_symmetry.space_group_name_H-M   'P 1'
#
loop_
_entity.id
_entity.type
_entity.pdbx_description
1 polymer ?
#
loop_
_entity_poly.entity_id
_entity_poly.type
_entity_poly.pdbx_seq_one_letter_code
_entity_poly.pdbx_strand_id
1 'polypeptide(L)'
;ERHAQAHWPRVVPEAFIQIGDFFKMSLESAAKRGFSRIALIVFFGKAVKMAQGVPHTHAAKSALTMSKLAQWTLDISGDEKLSENVLAANTARHAFDILQEPCPEVIHHVGRQIVDSAGKFAGTTIRIRSVIFDYKGIYVI
;
A
#
# COMPACT_ATOMS: atom_id res chain seq x y z
N GLU A 1 11.16 -6.77 4.27
CA GLU A 1 11.45 -8.16 4.68
C GLU A 1 11.79 -8.30 6.16
N ARG A 2 12.94 -7.81 6.65
CA ARG A 2 13.31 -7.94 8.08
C ARG A 2 12.22 -7.49 9.06
N HIS A 3 11.60 -6.33 8.82
CA HIS A 3 10.46 -5.85 9.61
C HIS A 3 9.26 -6.83 9.60
N ALA A 4 9.00 -7.48 8.46
CA ALA A 4 7.94 -8.46 8.33
C ALA A 4 8.27 -9.77 9.05
N GLN A 5 9.50 -10.26 8.91
CA GLN A 5 9.96 -11.47 9.61
C GLN A 5 9.93 -11.28 11.13
N ALA A 6 10.32 -10.11 11.62
CA ALA A 6 10.21 -9.77 13.05
C ALA A 6 8.76 -9.79 13.55
N HIS A 7 7.80 -9.37 12.72
CA HIS A 7 6.38 -9.36 13.09
C HIS A 7 5.69 -10.73 12.95
N TRP A 8 6.14 -11.57 12.02
CA TRP A 8 5.65 -12.94 11.84
C TRP A 8 6.77 -13.97 12.01
N PRO A 9 7.32 -14.14 13.23
CA PRO A 9 8.49 -15.00 13.47
C PRO A 9 8.19 -16.49 13.28
N ARG A 10 6.90 -16.87 13.23
CA ARG A 10 6.45 -18.26 13.00
C ARG A 10 6.33 -18.62 11.52
N VAL A 11 6.46 -17.66 10.61
CA VAL A 11 6.43 -17.89 9.17
C VAL A 11 7.86 -18.16 8.70
N VAL A 12 8.04 -19.19 7.87
CA VAL A 12 9.37 -19.56 7.35
C VAL A 12 9.96 -18.43 6.48
N PRO A 13 11.28 -18.16 6.55
CA PRO A 13 11.91 -17.06 5.81
C PRO A 13 11.64 -17.07 4.31
N GLU A 14 11.53 -18.24 3.71
CA GLU A 14 11.30 -18.46 2.28
C GLU A 14 9.92 -17.98 1.81
N ALA A 15 8.97 -17.79 2.75
CA ALA A 15 7.65 -17.22 2.44
C ALA A 15 7.69 -15.69 2.31
N PHE A 16 8.79 -15.04 2.68
CA PHE A 16 8.97 -13.60 2.51
C PHE A 16 9.67 -13.32 1.19
N ILE A 17 8.92 -12.78 0.23
CA ILE A 17 9.41 -12.53 -1.13
C ILE A 17 9.53 -11.02 -1.34
N GLN A 18 10.74 -10.55 -1.67
CA GLN A 18 10.95 -9.16 -2.06
C GLN A 18 10.55 -8.96 -3.53
N ILE A 19 9.43 -8.26 -3.77
CA ILE A 19 8.93 -8.02 -5.13
C ILE A 19 9.51 -6.76 -5.79
N GLY A 20 10.31 -5.97 -5.07
CA GLY A 20 10.89 -4.73 -5.58
C GLY A 20 9.80 -3.77 -6.08
N ASP A 21 9.88 -3.40 -7.36
CA ASP A 21 8.89 -2.56 -8.04
C ASP A 21 7.97 -3.35 -9.00
N PHE A 22 8.09 -4.68 -9.05
CA PHE A 22 7.43 -5.56 -10.01
C PHE A 22 6.05 -6.03 -9.53
N PHE A 23 5.20 -5.09 -9.10
CA PHE A 23 3.93 -5.40 -8.44
C PHE A 23 3.03 -6.35 -9.23
N LYS A 24 2.70 -6.00 -10.49
CA LYS A 24 1.84 -6.82 -11.35
C LYS A 24 2.46 -8.19 -11.64
N MET A 25 3.71 -8.19 -12.10
CA MET A 25 4.43 -9.41 -12.51
C MET A 25 4.54 -10.40 -11.35
N SER A 26 4.82 -9.94 -10.13
CA SER A 26 4.92 -10.81 -8.96
C SER A 26 3.58 -11.45 -8.60
N LEU A 27 2.47 -10.71 -8.70
CA LEU A 27 1.12 -11.24 -8.45
C LEU A 27 0.70 -12.25 -9.52
N GLU A 28 0.95 -11.95 -10.80
CA GLU A 28 0.69 -12.88 -11.90
C GLU A 28 1.51 -14.17 -11.78
N SER A 29 2.78 -14.05 -11.36
CA SER A 29 3.65 -15.21 -11.12
C SER A 29 3.15 -16.06 -9.96
N ALA A 30 2.72 -15.44 -8.85
CA ALA A 30 2.13 -16.14 -7.73
C ALA A 30 0.83 -16.88 -8.12
N ALA A 31 -0.03 -16.24 -8.92
CA ALA A 31 -1.23 -16.87 -9.46
C ALA A 31 -0.91 -18.10 -10.32
N LYS A 32 0.02 -17.96 -11.26
CA LYS A 32 0.45 -19.06 -12.15
C LYS A 32 1.06 -20.24 -11.39
N ARG A 33 1.65 -19.98 -10.23
CA ARG A 33 2.26 -21.01 -9.36
C ARG A 33 1.28 -21.63 -8.35
N GLY A 34 0.00 -21.23 -8.38
CA GLY A 34 -1.05 -21.82 -7.55
C GLY A 34 -1.06 -21.35 -6.10
N PHE A 35 -0.48 -20.17 -5.79
CA PHE A 35 -0.60 -19.59 -4.45
C PHE A 35 -2.05 -19.22 -4.16
N SER A 36 -2.56 -19.61 -2.98
CA SER A 36 -3.95 -19.33 -2.58
C SER A 36 -4.08 -18.14 -1.62
N ARG A 37 -2.98 -17.68 -1.03
CA ARG A 37 -2.94 -16.58 -0.06
C ARG A 37 -1.71 -15.71 -0.26
N ILE A 38 -1.90 -14.39 -0.28
CA ILE A 38 -0.82 -13.40 -0.37
C ILE A 38 -1.08 -12.31 0.67
N ALA A 39 -0.02 -11.92 1.39
CA ALA A 39 -0.01 -10.73 2.22
C ALA A 39 0.97 -9.72 1.62
N LEU A 40 0.47 -8.58 1.14
CA LEU A 40 1.28 -7.50 0.62
C LEU A 40 1.73 -6.60 1.76
N ILE A 41 3.01 -6.67 2.12
CA ILE A 41 3.57 -5.93 3.25
C ILE A 41 4.45 -4.81 2.71
N VAL A 42 4.01 -3.56 2.88
CA VAL A 42 4.57 -2.41 2.17
C VAL A 42 4.67 -1.17 3.05
N PHE A 43 5.65 -0.32 2.78
CA PHE A 43 5.67 1.03 3.34
C PHE A 43 4.72 1.96 2.59
N PHE A 44 4.21 2.97 3.28
CA PHE A 44 3.13 3.83 2.76
C PHE A 44 3.41 4.44 1.37
N GLY A 45 4.65 4.87 1.08
CA GLY A 45 4.99 5.38 -0.26
C GLY A 45 4.76 4.37 -1.39
N LYS A 46 5.04 3.08 -1.16
CA LYS A 46 4.69 2.01 -2.11
C LYS A 46 3.20 1.67 -2.06
N ALA A 47 2.60 1.73 -0.88
CA ALA A 47 1.18 1.49 -0.65
C ALA A 47 0.31 2.38 -1.56
N VAL A 48 0.54 3.70 -1.56
CA VAL A 48 -0.24 4.65 -2.38
C VAL A 48 -0.04 4.40 -3.89
N LYS A 49 1.16 3.97 -4.31
CA LYS A 49 1.44 3.64 -5.72
C LYS A 49 0.75 2.34 -6.16
N MET A 50 0.74 1.32 -5.29
CA MET A 50 0.03 0.07 -5.53
C MET A 50 -1.48 0.27 -5.50
N ALA A 51 -1.99 1.13 -4.62
CA ALA A 51 -3.40 1.53 -4.54
C ALA A 51 -3.89 2.20 -5.83
N GLN A 52 -3.02 2.90 -6.55
CA GLN A 52 -3.31 3.46 -7.87
C GLN A 52 -3.34 2.41 -8.99
N GLY A 53 -3.00 1.15 -8.71
CA GLY A 53 -2.96 0.09 -9.71
C GLY A 53 -1.83 0.22 -10.72
N VAL A 54 -0.72 0.90 -10.37
CA VAL A 54 0.43 1.04 -11.27
C VAL A 54 1.19 -0.30 -11.34
N PRO A 55 1.38 -0.90 -12.54
CA PRO A 55 2.04 -2.21 -12.67
C PRO A 55 3.49 -2.23 -12.16
N HIS A 56 4.19 -1.11 -12.34
CA HIS A 56 5.58 -0.88 -11.90
C HIS A 56 5.66 0.35 -11.00
N THR A 57 5.95 0.18 -9.72
CA THR A 57 5.84 1.27 -8.74
C THR A 57 6.88 2.38 -8.92
N HIS A 58 8.00 2.11 -9.59
CA HIS A 58 8.99 3.14 -9.92
C HIS A 58 8.47 4.16 -10.96
N ALA A 59 7.58 3.75 -11.87
CA ALA A 59 7.07 4.60 -12.94
C ALA A 59 6.13 5.72 -12.44
N ALA A 60 5.55 5.54 -11.25
CA ALA A 60 4.67 6.54 -10.65
C ALA A 60 5.49 7.74 -10.13
N LYS A 61 5.26 8.91 -10.75
CA LYS A 61 5.84 10.18 -10.30
C LYS A 61 5.32 10.52 -8.89
N SER A 62 6.22 10.97 -8.01
CA SER A 62 5.87 11.30 -6.62
C SER A 62 4.78 12.38 -6.53
N ALA A 63 4.81 13.39 -7.41
CA ALA A 63 3.78 14.43 -7.47
C ALA A 63 2.37 13.85 -7.72
N LEU A 64 2.24 12.94 -8.69
CA LEU A 64 0.96 12.27 -8.99
C LEU A 64 0.46 11.45 -7.79
N THR A 65 1.39 10.85 -7.04
CA THR A 65 1.07 10.07 -5.84
C THR A 65 0.50 10.98 -4.74
N MET A 66 1.09 12.16 -4.53
CA MET A 66 0.60 13.12 -3.53
C MET A 66 -0.73 13.75 -3.95
N SER A 67 -0.89 14.13 -5.23
CA SER A 67 -2.16 14.64 -5.76
C SER A 67 -3.29 13.62 -5.58
N LYS A 68 -3.04 12.33 -5.83
CA LYS A 68 -4.06 11.30 -5.66
C LYS A 68 -4.42 11.09 -4.18
N LEU A 69 -3.42 11.12 -3.29
CA LEU A 69 -3.66 10.99 -1.86
C LEU A 69 -4.44 12.18 -1.32
N ALA A 70 -4.09 13.41 -1.71
CA ALA A 70 -4.84 14.62 -1.33
C ALA A 70 -6.30 14.56 -1.82
N GLN A 71 -6.52 14.11 -3.06
CA GLN A 71 -7.88 13.89 -3.57
C GLN A 71 -8.66 12.91 -2.67
N TRP A 72 -8.08 11.76 -2.35
CA TRP A 72 -8.73 10.80 -1.46
C TRP A 72 -8.97 11.36 -0.06
N THR A 73 -8.06 12.18 0.46
CA THR A 73 -8.25 12.89 1.72
C THR A 73 -9.50 13.76 1.65
N LEU A 74 -9.61 14.63 0.65
CA LEU A 74 -10.78 15.48 0.47
C LEU A 74 -12.07 14.67 0.33
N ASP A 75 -12.06 13.62 -0.50
CA ASP A 75 -13.23 12.78 -0.75
C ASP A 75 -13.74 12.09 0.53
N ILE A 76 -12.84 11.75 1.46
CA ILE A 76 -13.16 10.98 2.67
C ILE A 76 -13.46 11.89 3.86
N SER A 77 -12.66 12.95 4.07
CA SER A 77 -12.80 13.82 5.23
C SER A 77 -13.72 15.02 4.99
N GLY A 78 -13.87 15.45 3.73
CA GLY A 78 -14.49 16.74 3.39
C GLY A 78 -13.70 17.97 3.86
N ASP A 79 -12.47 17.80 4.35
CA ASP A 79 -11.62 18.87 4.87
C ASP A 79 -10.59 19.30 3.81
N GLU A 80 -10.84 20.46 3.20
CA GLU A 80 -9.95 21.08 2.20
C GLU A 80 -8.56 21.38 2.78
N LYS A 81 -8.48 21.87 4.02
CA LYS A 81 -7.20 22.22 4.65
C LYS A 81 -6.37 20.97 4.91
N LEU A 82 -6.99 19.88 5.34
CA LEU A 82 -6.29 18.61 5.51
C LEU A 82 -5.78 18.07 4.16
N SER A 83 -6.60 18.16 3.11
CA SER A 83 -6.19 17.79 1.74
C SER A 83 -5.00 18.60 1.24
N GLU A 84 -5.03 19.93 1.42
CA GLU A 84 -3.92 20.83 1.05
C GLU A 84 -2.62 20.50 1.81
N ASN A 85 -2.73 20.22 3.11
CA ASN A 85 -1.57 19.81 3.92
C ASN A 85 -0.97 18.50 3.41
N VAL A 86 -1.81 17.53 3.05
CA VAL A 86 -1.36 16.26 2.45
C VAL A 86 -0.71 16.50 1.08
N LEU A 87 -1.27 17.38 0.25
CA LEU A 87 -0.72 17.73 -1.06
C LEU A 87 0.67 18.38 -0.94
N ALA A 88 0.83 19.26 0.06
CA ALA A 88 2.07 19.97 0.34
C ALA A 88 3.13 19.11 1.05
N ALA A 89 2.81 17.85 1.38
CA ALA A 89 3.74 16.99 2.09
C ALA A 89 4.96 16.63 1.23
N ASN A 90 6.17 16.89 1.76
CA ASN A 90 7.44 16.57 1.10
C ASN A 90 7.62 15.08 0.74
N THR A 91 7.02 14.17 1.50
CA THR A 91 7.13 12.72 1.29
C THR A 91 5.83 12.02 1.63
N ALA A 92 5.62 10.81 1.11
CA ALA A 92 4.50 9.96 1.51
C ALA A 92 4.50 9.68 3.02
N ARG A 93 5.69 9.56 3.65
CA ARG A 93 5.78 9.40 5.11
C ARG A 93 5.25 10.64 5.84
N HIS A 94 5.60 11.84 5.37
CA HIS A 94 5.06 13.06 5.95
C HIS A 94 3.54 13.14 5.78
N ALA A 95 3.01 12.78 4.61
CA ALA A 95 1.56 12.70 4.39
C ALA A 95 0.89 11.66 5.31
N PHE A 96 1.53 10.51 5.54
CA PHE A 96 1.08 9.53 6.51
C PHE A 96 1.01 10.13 7.91
N ASP A 97 2.08 10.84 8.32
CA ASP A 97 2.14 11.44 9.65
C ASP A 97 1.02 12.48 9.88
N ILE A 98 0.66 13.23 8.83
CA ILE A 98 -0.47 14.17 8.81
C ILE A 98 -1.82 13.47 8.96
N LEU A 99 -1.98 12.27 8.40
CA LEU A 99 -3.26 11.55 8.33
C LEU A 99 -3.53 10.64 9.53
N GLN A 100 -2.50 10.12 10.19
CA GLN A 100 -2.61 9.00 11.14
C GLN A 100 -3.60 9.25 12.30
N GLU A 101 -3.68 10.48 12.82
CA GLU A 101 -4.62 10.85 13.88
C GLU A 101 -5.87 11.56 13.33
N PRO A 102 -5.77 12.54 12.41
CA PRO A 102 -6.93 13.30 11.98
C PRO A 102 -7.89 12.53 11.06
N CYS A 103 -7.40 11.61 10.23
CA CYS A 103 -8.24 10.84 9.31
C CYS A 103 -7.58 9.51 8.89
N PRO A 104 -7.46 8.54 9.81
CA PRO A 104 -6.91 7.21 9.52
C PRO A 104 -7.69 6.44 8.45
N GLU A 105 -8.95 6.82 8.18
CA GLU A 105 -9.81 6.25 7.14
C GLU A 105 -9.19 6.36 5.74
N VAL A 106 -8.40 7.41 5.49
CA VAL A 106 -7.64 7.57 4.23
C VAL A 106 -6.58 6.49 4.11
N ILE A 107 -5.88 6.16 5.19
CA ILE A 107 -4.88 5.08 5.22
C ILE A 107 -5.57 3.73 4.99
N HIS A 108 -6.72 3.49 5.64
CA HIS A 108 -7.55 2.31 5.41
C HIS A 108 -8.03 2.22 3.94
N HIS A 109 -8.40 3.35 3.33
CA HIS A 109 -8.77 3.41 1.93
C HIS A 109 -7.60 3.00 1.03
N VAL A 110 -6.38 3.49 1.29
CA VAL A 110 -5.19 3.07 0.56
C VAL A 110 -5.00 1.56 0.64
N GLY A 111 -5.12 0.96 1.83
CA GLY A 111 -5.02 -0.51 2.00
C GLY A 111 -6.05 -1.28 1.17
N ARG A 112 -7.33 -0.87 1.20
CA ARG A 112 -8.39 -1.48 0.38
C ARG A 112 -8.08 -1.38 -1.12
N GLN A 113 -7.65 -0.22 -1.59
CA GLN A 113 -7.30 -0.01 -3.00
C GLN A 113 -6.11 -0.86 -3.45
N ILE A 114 -5.16 -1.20 -2.56
CA ILE A 114 -4.10 -2.16 -2.85
C ILE A 114 -4.68 -3.53 -3.11
N VAL A 115 -5.60 -4.00 -2.26
CA VAL A 115 -6.26 -5.31 -2.40
C VAL A 115 -7.05 -5.36 -3.70
N ASP A 116 -7.82 -4.32 -4.02
CA ASP A 116 -8.59 -4.23 -5.26
C ASP A 116 -7.69 -4.26 -6.50
N SER A 117 -6.60 -3.48 -6.48
CA SER A 117 -5.62 -3.44 -7.55
C SER A 117 -4.88 -4.77 -7.71
N ALA A 118 -4.51 -5.40 -6.60
CA ALA A 118 -3.84 -6.68 -6.60
C ALA A 118 -4.75 -7.79 -7.12
N GLY A 119 -6.03 -7.79 -6.76
CA GLY A 119 -7.04 -8.73 -7.26
C GLY A 119 -7.20 -8.65 -8.79
N LYS A 120 -7.14 -7.45 -9.38
CA LYS A 120 -7.16 -7.27 -10.84
C LYS A 120 -5.94 -7.90 -11.54
N PHE A 121 -4.80 -8.03 -10.87
CA PHE A 121 -3.60 -8.65 -11.42
C PHE A 121 -3.51 -10.15 -11.14
N ALA A 122 -3.91 -10.59 -9.95
CA ALA A 122 -3.81 -11.98 -9.51
C ALA A 122 -5.00 -12.85 -9.96
N GLY A 123 -6.14 -12.24 -10.28
CA GLY A 123 -7.41 -12.94 -10.48
C GLY A 123 -8.16 -13.18 -9.15
N THR A 124 -9.31 -13.86 -9.23
CA THR A 124 -10.26 -14.02 -8.11
C THR A 124 -9.99 -15.20 -7.18
N THR A 125 -9.03 -16.06 -7.52
CA THR A 125 -8.76 -17.31 -6.78
C THR A 125 -7.81 -17.13 -5.59
N ILE A 126 -7.11 -16.00 -5.51
CA ILE A 126 -6.13 -15.74 -4.44
C ILE A 126 -6.73 -14.82 -3.40
N ARG A 127 -6.68 -15.22 -2.13
CA ARG A 127 -7.01 -14.34 -1.01
C ARG A 127 -5.86 -13.38 -0.75
N ILE A 128 -6.09 -12.09 -0.99
CA ILE A 128 -5.09 -11.03 -0.81
C ILE A 128 -5.46 -10.18 0.40
N ARG A 129 -4.46 -9.82 1.21
CA ARG A 129 -4.56 -8.80 2.26
C ARG A 129 -3.42 -7.82 2.16
N SER A 130 -3.60 -6.61 2.69
CA SER A 130 -2.56 -5.58 2.72
C SER A 130 -2.06 -5.34 4.15
N VAL A 131 -0.80 -4.96 4.29
CA VAL A 131 -0.26 -4.49 5.56
C VAL A 131 0.63 -3.30 5.25
N ILE A 132 0.29 -2.17 5.85
CA ILE A 132 1.03 -0.93 5.69
C ILE A 132 1.92 -0.76 6.92
N PHE A 133 3.22 -0.77 6.69
CA PHE A 133 4.20 -0.41 7.71
C PHE A 133 4.45 1.09 7.71
N ASP A 134 4.54 1.64 8.91
CA ASP A 134 5.29 2.86 9.16
C ASP A 134 6.53 2.52 10.02
N TYR A 135 7.26 3.54 10.44
CA TYR A 135 8.45 3.38 11.29
C TYR A 135 8.13 3.42 12.79
N LYS A 136 6.87 3.62 13.20
CA LYS A 136 6.38 3.72 14.57
C LYS A 136 5.50 2.51 14.97
N GLY A 137 5.11 1.65 14.04
CA GLY A 137 4.14 0.58 14.22
C GLY A 137 3.64 -0.04 12.91
N ILE A 138 2.58 -0.85 13.02
CA ILE A 138 2.03 -1.64 11.91
C ILE A 138 0.54 -1.33 11.80
N TYR A 139 0.11 -0.93 10.60
CA TYR A 139 -1.30 -0.78 10.26
C TYR A 139 -1.72 -1.99 9.43
N VAL A 140 -2.53 -2.85 10.04
CA VAL A 140 -3.07 -4.04 9.38
C VAL A 140 -4.41 -3.65 8.76
N ILE A 141 -4.53 -3.77 7.43
CA ILE A 141 -5.76 -3.49 6.67
C ILE A 141 -6.15 -4.73 5.86
#